data_AF-A0A1Q9LE70-F1
#
_entry.id   AF-A0A1Q9LE70-F1
#
_cell.length_a   1.000
_cell.length_b   1.000
_cell.length_c   1.000
_cell.angle_alpha   90.00
_cell.angle_beta   90.00
_cell.angle_gamma   90.00
#
_symmetry.space_group_name_H-M   'P 1'
#
loop_
_entity.id
_entity.type
_entity.pdbx_description
1 polymer ?
#
loop_
_entity_poly.entity_id
_entity_poly.type
_entity_poly.pdbx_seq_one_letter_code
_entity_poly.pdbx_strand_id
1 'polypeptide(L)'
;MAEQVATVLTRLRTTSSGTRLAQLAADTVHDAHALDADRQLGRGVARLLAIEHDLPRPQRAGRAWRAAWTAAGVACDGVSSRVLALNLPLTGESPAARLCVAAPGEPVWLTLRSLTGSWTASASDVFVCENPTIAEAAADALGLTCPPLVCTDGIASGAALDLLAGLAIAGCTIHARADFDPAGFTIADQVLSVAPDALSWRFNARTYAEERGLSGHHDAPEDLAAAVAGLRVAYDLARLPVHEERVLTLLLSDLAVGAGSAGR
;
A
#
# COMPACT_ATOMS: atom_id res chain seq x y z
N MET A 1 -4.57 -9.42 -30.62
CA MET A 1 -4.25 -8.28 -29.73
C MET A 1 -4.53 -6.92 -30.39
N ALA A 2 -3.89 -6.54 -31.50
CA ALA A 2 -4.12 -5.23 -32.13
C ALA A 2 -5.60 -4.99 -32.52
N GLU A 3 -6.27 -6.00 -33.07
CA GLU A 3 -7.71 -5.95 -33.38
C GLU A 3 -8.56 -5.72 -32.13
N GLN A 4 -8.29 -6.45 -31.03
CA GLN A 4 -9.01 -6.27 -29.77
C GLN A 4 -8.82 -4.86 -29.19
N VAL A 5 -7.61 -4.31 -29.27
CA VAL A 5 -7.34 -2.91 -28.89
C VAL A 5 -8.20 -1.97 -29.74
N ALA A 6 -8.20 -2.13 -31.07
CA ALA A 6 -8.99 -1.29 -31.97
C ALA A 6 -10.50 -1.37 -31.69
N THR A 7 -11.02 -2.55 -31.36
CA THR A 7 -12.41 -2.75 -30.96
C THR A 7 -12.73 -1.96 -29.68
N VAL A 8 -11.87 -2.05 -28.65
CA VAL A 8 -12.05 -1.31 -27.39
C VAL A 8 -12.01 0.20 -27.62
N LEU A 9 -11.05 0.70 -28.41
CA LEU A 9 -10.96 2.13 -28.73
C LEU A 9 -12.18 2.63 -29.51
N THR A 10 -12.70 1.82 -30.43
CA THR A 10 -13.91 2.16 -31.19
C THR A 10 -15.11 2.25 -30.25
N ARG A 11 -15.24 1.32 -29.29
CA ARG A 11 -16.31 1.37 -28.29
C ARG A 11 -16.19 2.59 -27.38
N LEU A 12 -14.98 2.96 -26.96
CA LEU A 12 -14.74 4.12 -26.10
C LEU A 12 -15.26 5.44 -26.70
N ARG A 13 -15.21 5.61 -28.03
CA ARG A 13 -15.74 6.80 -28.72
C ARG A 13 -17.24 7.04 -28.53
N THR A 14 -17.98 5.99 -28.20
CA THR A 14 -19.44 6.04 -27.96
C THR A 14 -19.81 5.77 -26.50
N THR A 15 -18.80 5.68 -25.63
CA THR A 15 -19.00 5.37 -24.21
C THR A 15 -19.39 6.63 -23.45
N SER A 16 -20.47 6.51 -22.66
CA SER A 16 -20.91 7.58 -21.77
C SER A 16 -19.99 7.70 -20.56
N SER A 17 -19.87 8.91 -20.02
CA SER A 17 -19.14 9.12 -18.76
C SER A 17 -19.74 8.27 -17.63
N GLY A 18 -18.88 7.54 -16.90
CA GLY A 18 -19.25 6.72 -15.76
C GLY A 18 -19.45 5.23 -16.07
N THR A 19 -19.25 4.78 -17.31
CA THR A 19 -19.27 3.35 -17.65
C THR A 19 -18.22 2.58 -16.84
N ARG A 20 -18.60 1.42 -16.29
CA ARG A 20 -17.68 0.60 -15.48
C ARG A 20 -16.68 -0.14 -16.37
N LEU A 21 -15.42 -0.24 -15.95
CA LEU A 21 -14.39 -0.95 -16.72
C LEU A 21 -14.79 -2.41 -17.04
N ALA A 22 -15.30 -3.13 -16.05
CA ALA A 22 -15.76 -4.51 -16.23
C ALA A 22 -16.98 -4.61 -17.17
N GLN A 23 -17.88 -3.62 -17.12
CA GLN A 23 -19.01 -3.52 -18.05
C GLN A 23 -18.52 -3.28 -19.48
N LEU A 24 -17.60 -2.33 -19.68
CA LEU A 24 -17.00 -2.08 -20.98
C LEU A 24 -16.35 -3.35 -21.54
N ALA A 25 -15.60 -4.08 -20.72
CA ALA A 25 -14.94 -5.32 -21.12
C ALA A 25 -15.96 -6.39 -21.54
N ALA A 26 -16.99 -6.63 -20.72
CA ALA A 26 -18.05 -7.59 -21.01
C ALA A 26 -18.83 -7.24 -22.29
N ASP A 27 -19.18 -5.96 -22.47
CA ASP A 27 -19.94 -5.49 -23.64
C ASP A 27 -19.14 -5.55 -24.94
N THR A 28 -17.80 -5.41 -24.87
CA THR A 28 -16.94 -5.23 -26.05
C THR A 28 -16.27 -6.52 -26.50
N VAL A 29 -15.81 -7.33 -25.54
CA VAL A 29 -15.02 -8.54 -25.82
C VAL A 29 -15.55 -9.78 -25.09
N HIS A 30 -16.75 -9.69 -24.52
CA HIS A 30 -17.46 -10.80 -23.86
C HIS A 30 -16.70 -11.44 -22.69
N ASP A 31 -15.84 -10.67 -22.04
CA ASP A 31 -15.10 -11.06 -20.84
C ASP A 31 -14.95 -9.83 -19.94
N ALA A 32 -15.59 -9.86 -18.76
CA ALA A 32 -15.59 -8.77 -17.80
C ALA A 32 -14.20 -8.45 -17.23
N HIS A 33 -13.25 -9.38 -17.34
CA HIS A 33 -11.88 -9.27 -16.82
C HIS A 33 -10.86 -8.96 -17.91
N ALA A 34 -11.25 -8.91 -19.19
CA ALA A 34 -10.31 -8.75 -20.29
C ALA A 34 -9.53 -7.43 -20.25
N LEU A 35 -10.06 -6.41 -19.55
CA LEU A 35 -9.44 -5.10 -19.37
C LEU A 35 -8.77 -4.91 -18.01
N ASP A 36 -8.68 -5.96 -17.18
CA ASP A 36 -7.99 -5.89 -15.88
C ASP A 36 -6.49 -5.61 -16.04
N ALA A 37 -5.86 -5.07 -15.00
CA ALA A 37 -4.47 -4.64 -15.04
C ALA A 37 -3.45 -5.79 -15.18
N ASP A 38 -3.85 -7.00 -14.81
CA ASP A 38 -3.08 -8.23 -15.00
C ASP A 38 -3.22 -8.79 -16.43
N ARG A 39 -4.16 -8.29 -17.24
CA ARG A 39 -4.33 -8.65 -18.66
C ARG A 39 -3.51 -7.76 -19.59
N GLN A 40 -2.99 -8.37 -20.66
CA GLN A 40 -2.23 -7.64 -21.69
C GLN A 40 -3.07 -6.59 -22.40
N LEU A 41 -4.33 -6.91 -22.71
CA LEU A 41 -5.26 -5.99 -23.38
C LEU A 41 -5.54 -4.75 -22.51
N GLY A 42 -5.92 -4.97 -21.24
CA GLY A 42 -6.10 -3.89 -20.26
C GLY A 42 -4.88 -2.98 -20.15
N ARG A 43 -3.68 -3.55 -19.97
CA ARG A 43 -2.42 -2.78 -19.96
C ARG A 43 -2.16 -2.00 -21.23
N GLY A 44 -2.42 -2.61 -22.39
CA GLY A 44 -2.22 -1.97 -23.69
C GLY A 44 -3.12 -0.76 -23.85
N VAL A 45 -4.43 -0.92 -23.61
CA VAL A 45 -5.41 0.16 -23.74
C VAL A 45 -5.15 1.27 -22.72
N ALA A 46 -4.94 0.96 -21.44
CA ALA A 46 -4.68 1.99 -20.42
C ALA A 46 -3.41 2.81 -20.71
N ARG A 47 -2.35 2.18 -21.25
CA ARG A 47 -1.13 2.89 -21.64
C ARG A 47 -1.33 3.76 -22.88
N LEU A 48 -2.14 3.31 -23.84
CA LEU A 48 -2.51 4.13 -24.99
C LEU A 48 -3.32 5.35 -24.55
N LEU A 49 -4.32 5.16 -23.69
CA LEU A 49 -5.11 6.25 -23.11
C LEU A 49 -4.23 7.23 -22.36
N ALA A 50 -3.26 6.74 -21.59
CA ALA A 50 -2.31 7.61 -20.91
C ALA A 50 -1.49 8.47 -21.89
N ILE A 51 -1.05 7.90 -23.02
CA ILE A 51 -0.34 8.66 -24.07
C ILE A 51 -1.27 9.68 -24.73
N GLU A 52 -2.49 9.28 -25.09
CA GLU A 52 -3.49 10.12 -25.77
C GLU A 52 -3.88 11.34 -24.93
N HIS A 53 -3.91 11.20 -23.61
CA HIS A 53 -4.31 12.24 -22.67
C HIS A 53 -3.14 12.92 -21.93
N ASP A 54 -1.88 12.67 -22.34
CA ASP A 54 -0.67 13.21 -21.71
C ASP A 54 -0.58 12.95 -20.20
N LEU A 55 -0.88 11.71 -19.80
CA LEU A 55 -0.87 11.23 -18.42
C LEU A 55 0.33 10.33 -18.12
N PRO A 56 0.76 10.23 -16.85
CA PRO A 56 1.82 9.31 -16.45
C PRO A 56 1.52 7.86 -16.86
N ARG A 57 2.53 7.15 -17.37
CA ARG A 57 2.40 5.76 -17.78
C ARG A 57 1.94 4.87 -16.62
N PRO A 58 0.80 4.16 -16.75
CA PRO A 58 0.35 3.21 -15.72
C PRO A 58 1.30 2.01 -15.60
N GLN A 59 1.83 1.80 -14.39
CA GLN A 59 2.65 0.64 -14.03
C GLN A 59 1.86 -0.43 -13.26
N ARG A 60 0.86 0.00 -12.48
CA ARG A 60 -0.03 -0.84 -11.66
C ARG A 60 -1.47 -0.29 -11.70
N ALA A 61 -2.42 -1.04 -11.15
CA ALA A 61 -3.84 -0.63 -10.99
C ALA A 61 -4.07 0.50 -9.95
N GLY A 62 -3.20 1.51 -9.91
CA GLY A 62 -3.22 2.63 -8.96
C GLY A 62 -3.76 3.94 -9.57
N ARG A 63 -3.34 5.09 -9.01
CA ARG A 63 -3.73 6.43 -9.48
C ARG A 63 -3.60 6.64 -10.99
N ALA A 64 -2.44 6.34 -11.59
CA ALA A 64 -2.21 6.56 -13.02
C ALA A 64 -3.12 5.70 -13.91
N TRP A 65 -3.34 4.44 -13.55
CA TRP A 65 -4.28 3.54 -14.23
C TRP A 65 -5.70 4.10 -14.23
N ARG A 66 -6.18 4.52 -13.05
CA ARG A 66 -7.52 5.10 -12.91
C ARG A 66 -7.66 6.41 -13.68
N ALA A 67 -6.63 7.26 -13.65
CA ALA A 67 -6.62 8.52 -14.39
C ALA A 67 -6.76 8.27 -15.90
N ALA A 68 -6.02 7.31 -16.45
CA ALA A 68 -6.10 6.95 -17.87
C ALA A 68 -7.50 6.49 -18.30
N TRP A 69 -8.12 5.58 -17.54
CA TRP A 69 -9.50 5.14 -17.84
C TRP A 69 -10.54 6.25 -17.62
N THR A 70 -10.37 7.07 -16.58
CA THR A 70 -11.28 8.18 -16.27
C THR A 70 -11.25 9.23 -17.38
N ALA A 71 -10.08 9.50 -17.98
CA ALA A 71 -9.94 10.42 -19.11
C ALA A 71 -10.74 9.97 -20.35
N ALA A 72 -10.97 8.65 -20.48
CA ALA A 72 -11.84 8.06 -21.51
C ALA A 72 -13.30 7.84 -21.05
N GLY A 73 -13.71 8.44 -19.92
CA GLY A 73 -15.07 8.31 -19.38
C GLY A 73 -15.34 6.99 -18.64
N VAL A 74 -14.34 6.15 -18.41
CA VAL A 74 -14.48 4.82 -17.79
C VAL A 74 -14.08 4.85 -16.32
N ALA A 75 -15.00 4.41 -15.46
CA ALA A 75 -14.76 4.28 -14.04
C ALA A 75 -14.20 2.89 -13.70
N CYS A 76 -13.00 2.85 -13.11
CA CYS A 76 -12.44 1.64 -12.51
C CYS A 76 -13.17 1.27 -11.20
N ASP A 77 -12.97 0.03 -10.76
CA ASP A 77 -13.32 -0.33 -9.40
C ASP A 77 -12.50 0.48 -8.39
N GLY A 78 -13.15 0.90 -7.30
CA GLY A 78 -12.53 1.71 -6.25
C GLY A 78 -12.75 1.17 -4.85
N VAL A 79 -13.48 0.07 -4.69
CA VAL A 79 -13.84 -0.44 -3.36
C VAL A 79 -13.16 -1.76 -3.00
N SER A 80 -12.71 -2.56 -3.99
CA SER A 80 -12.05 -3.84 -3.72
C SER A 80 -10.61 -3.66 -3.21
N SER A 81 -9.94 -2.58 -3.64
CA SER A 81 -8.63 -2.24 -3.11
C SER A 81 -8.79 -1.41 -1.83
N ARG A 82 -8.26 -1.95 -0.73
CA ARG A 82 -8.39 -1.42 0.63
C ARG A 82 -7.07 -1.41 1.38
N VAL A 83 -7.00 -0.65 2.46
CA VAL A 83 -5.89 -0.57 3.41
C VAL A 83 -6.46 -0.30 4.80
N LEU A 84 -5.87 -0.91 5.82
CA LEU A 84 -6.26 -0.67 7.20
C LEU A 84 -5.41 0.48 7.77
N ALA A 85 -6.06 1.44 8.42
CA ALA A 85 -5.41 2.63 8.94
C ALA A 85 -5.82 2.85 10.40
N LEU A 86 -4.86 3.23 11.24
CA LEU A 86 -5.08 3.58 12.64
C LEU A 86 -4.42 4.93 12.93
N ASN A 87 -5.16 5.86 13.52
CA ASN A 87 -4.70 7.18 13.97
C ASN A 87 -3.94 8.02 12.91
N LEU A 88 -4.21 7.82 11.61
CA LEU A 88 -3.57 8.62 10.58
C LEU A 88 -4.00 10.10 10.66
N PRO A 89 -3.06 11.06 10.65
CA PRO A 89 -3.33 12.49 10.78
C PRO A 89 -3.76 13.10 9.43
N LEU A 90 -4.70 12.45 8.74
CA LEU A 90 -5.18 12.89 7.43
C LEU A 90 -6.07 14.14 7.58
N THR A 91 -5.80 15.14 6.75
CA THR A 91 -6.61 16.37 6.64
C THR A 91 -7.02 16.61 5.19
N GLY A 92 -8.10 17.37 4.98
CA GLY A 92 -8.64 17.69 3.66
C GLY A 92 -10.05 17.14 3.42
N GLU A 93 -10.48 17.16 2.17
CA GLU A 93 -11.88 16.89 1.78
C GLU A 93 -12.14 15.41 1.43
N SER A 94 -11.11 14.58 1.38
CA SER A 94 -11.27 13.16 1.08
C SER A 94 -12.16 12.46 2.11
N PRO A 95 -13.00 11.48 1.70
CA PRO A 95 -13.70 10.64 2.65
C PRO A 95 -12.76 9.93 3.64
N ALA A 96 -11.53 9.59 3.23
CA ALA A 96 -10.53 9.00 4.11
C ALA A 96 -10.15 9.92 5.28
N ALA A 97 -9.97 11.22 5.05
CA ALA A 97 -9.68 12.18 6.13
C ALA A 97 -10.80 12.20 7.18
N ARG A 98 -12.06 12.24 6.73
CA ARG A 98 -13.22 12.20 7.65
C ARG A 98 -13.33 10.88 8.41
N LEU A 99 -13.05 9.75 7.75
CA LEU A 99 -13.10 8.43 8.38
C LEU A 99 -12.04 8.28 9.47
N CYS A 100 -10.80 8.73 9.24
CA CYS A 100 -9.74 8.70 10.25
C CYS A 100 -10.07 9.56 11.48
N VAL A 101 -10.69 10.74 11.28
CA VAL A 101 -11.12 11.60 12.39
C VAL A 101 -12.27 11.00 13.20
N ALA A 102 -13.17 10.27 12.55
CA ALA A 102 -14.37 9.74 13.19
C ALA A 102 -14.14 8.54 14.12
N ALA A 103 -12.96 7.92 14.07
CA ALA A 103 -12.64 6.68 14.78
C ALA A 103 -11.28 6.76 15.49
N PRO A 104 -11.08 7.71 16.43
CA PRO A 104 -9.82 7.84 17.15
C PRO A 104 -9.54 6.58 17.96
N GLY A 105 -8.33 6.04 17.81
CA GLY A 105 -7.89 4.82 18.48
C GLY A 105 -8.39 3.52 17.87
N GLU A 106 -9.17 3.56 16.80
CA GLU A 106 -9.77 2.37 16.18
C GLU A 106 -9.26 2.16 14.74
N PRO A 107 -8.91 0.92 14.35
CA PRO A 107 -8.52 0.61 12.98
C PRO A 107 -9.71 0.78 12.01
N VAL A 108 -9.51 1.52 10.91
CA VAL A 108 -10.53 1.78 9.89
C VAL A 108 -10.07 1.32 8.52
N TRP A 109 -10.93 0.57 7.83
CA TRP A 109 -10.72 0.23 6.42
C TRP A 109 -10.95 1.45 5.52
N LEU A 110 -9.90 1.87 4.83
CA LEU A 110 -9.95 2.85 3.77
C LEU A 110 -9.96 2.12 2.42
N THR A 111 -10.75 2.61 1.48
CA THR A 111 -10.78 2.09 0.11
C THR A 111 -10.07 3.06 -0.83
N LEU A 112 -9.66 2.58 -1.99
CA LEU A 112 -9.09 3.45 -3.03
C LEU A 112 -10.05 4.59 -3.43
N ARG A 113 -11.37 4.36 -3.30
CA ARG A 113 -12.43 5.35 -3.47
C ARG A 113 -12.46 6.38 -2.34
N SER A 114 -12.26 5.98 -1.08
CA SER A 114 -12.22 6.96 0.03
C SER A 114 -10.99 7.86 -0.02
N LEU A 115 -9.91 7.42 -0.67
CA LEU A 115 -8.71 8.21 -0.93
C LEU A 115 -8.83 9.21 -2.10
N THR A 116 -10.00 9.29 -2.75
CA THR A 116 -10.24 10.28 -3.82
C THR A 116 -10.47 11.69 -3.26
N GLY A 117 -10.14 12.71 -4.04
CA GLY A 117 -10.14 14.11 -3.61
C GLY A 117 -8.80 14.57 -3.04
N SER A 118 -8.77 15.78 -2.48
CA SER A 118 -7.59 16.33 -1.82
C SER A 118 -7.50 15.82 -0.40
N TRP A 119 -6.29 15.39 -0.03
CA TRP A 119 -5.91 15.17 1.35
C TRP A 119 -4.39 15.34 1.50
N THR A 120 -3.96 15.62 2.71
CA THR A 120 -2.55 15.66 3.12
C THR A 120 -2.43 15.13 4.55
N ALA A 121 -1.23 15.02 5.07
CA ALA A 121 -0.94 14.70 6.46
C ALA A 121 0.03 15.72 7.06
N SER A 122 0.02 15.85 8.38
CA SER A 122 1.12 16.52 9.08
C SER A 122 2.33 15.58 9.09
N ALA A 123 3.54 16.12 8.89
CA ALA A 123 4.76 15.33 8.96
C ALA A 123 4.87 14.65 10.33
N SER A 124 5.00 13.32 10.31
CA SER A 124 5.09 12.46 11.49
C SER A 124 5.73 11.13 11.10
N ASP A 125 6.15 10.35 12.08
CA ASP A 125 6.41 8.93 11.88
C ASP A 125 5.10 8.19 11.60
N VAL A 126 5.12 7.29 10.62
CA VAL A 126 4.03 6.38 10.27
C VAL A 126 4.58 4.97 10.21
N PHE A 127 4.03 4.08 11.02
CA PHE A 127 4.42 2.69 11.07
C PHE A 127 3.63 1.88 10.05
N VAL A 128 4.26 0.90 9.42
CA VAL A 128 3.63 0.04 8.41
C VAL A 128 3.90 -1.41 8.77
N CYS A 129 2.82 -2.19 8.93
CA CYS A 129 2.87 -3.64 9.14
C CYS A 129 2.07 -4.39 8.08
N GLU A 130 2.28 -5.70 7.99
CA GLU A 130 1.55 -6.56 7.06
C GLU A 130 0.23 -7.05 7.65
N ASN A 131 0.26 -7.48 8.91
CA ASN A 131 -0.77 -8.30 9.52
C ASN A 131 -1.78 -7.47 10.34
N PRO A 132 -3.10 -7.63 10.13
CA PRO A 132 -4.12 -6.95 10.90
C PRO A 132 -4.01 -7.15 12.42
N THR A 133 -3.50 -8.30 12.86
CA THR A 133 -3.29 -8.62 14.29
C THR A 133 -2.42 -7.56 14.98
N ILE A 134 -1.45 -6.98 14.28
CA ILE A 134 -0.58 -5.93 14.85
C ILE A 134 -1.38 -4.64 15.06
N ALA A 135 -2.26 -4.28 14.13
CA ALA A 135 -3.12 -3.10 14.23
C ALA A 135 -4.19 -3.27 15.32
N GLU A 136 -4.78 -4.46 15.43
CA GLU A 136 -5.73 -4.79 16.51
C GLU A 136 -5.05 -4.69 17.88
N ALA A 137 -3.90 -5.34 18.05
CA ALA A 137 -3.17 -5.30 19.32
C ALA A 137 -2.67 -3.89 19.68
N ALA A 138 -2.29 -3.08 18.69
CA ALA A 138 -1.90 -1.69 18.91
C ALA A 138 -3.09 -0.81 19.34
N ALA A 139 -4.26 -1.01 18.73
CA ALA A 139 -5.49 -0.34 19.12
C ALA A 139 -5.90 -0.72 20.55
N ASP A 140 -5.90 -2.02 20.87
CA ASP A 140 -6.25 -2.51 22.22
C ASP A 140 -5.31 -1.97 23.30
N ALA A 141 -3.99 -1.93 23.03
CA ALA A 141 -2.99 -1.55 24.01
C ALA A 141 -2.82 -0.02 24.17
N LEU A 142 -2.93 0.73 23.08
CA LEU A 142 -2.54 2.15 23.03
C LEU A 142 -3.70 3.08 22.63
N GLY A 143 -4.75 2.56 21.98
CA GLY A 143 -5.91 3.32 21.54
C GLY A 143 -5.53 4.62 20.82
N LEU A 144 -6.10 5.74 21.26
CA LEU A 144 -5.84 7.07 20.69
C LEU A 144 -4.38 7.55 20.82
N THR A 145 -3.59 6.91 21.69
CA THR A 145 -2.17 7.25 21.87
C THR A 145 -1.26 6.45 20.93
N CYS A 146 -1.78 5.43 20.23
CA CYS A 146 -1.01 4.72 19.21
C CYS A 146 -0.53 5.71 18.13
N PRO A 147 0.76 5.72 17.77
CA PRO A 147 1.21 6.52 16.64
C PRO A 147 0.52 6.07 15.34
N PRO A 148 0.54 6.91 14.29
CA PRO A 148 -0.07 6.59 13.00
C PRO A 148 0.43 5.24 12.47
N LEU A 149 -0.50 4.35 12.12
CA LEU A 149 -0.19 2.99 11.65
C LEU A 149 -0.99 2.68 10.38
N VAL A 150 -0.32 2.07 9.41
CA VAL A 150 -0.91 1.51 8.18
C VAL A 150 -0.68 0.01 8.18
N CYS A 151 -1.71 -0.78 7.92
CA CYS A 151 -1.60 -2.21 7.73
C CYS A 151 -1.97 -2.58 6.29
N THR A 152 -1.08 -3.30 5.61
CA THR A 152 -1.25 -3.66 4.19
C THR A 152 -2.20 -4.83 3.98
N ASP A 153 -2.43 -5.67 5.00
CA ASP A 153 -3.25 -6.88 4.96
C ASP A 153 -2.74 -7.87 3.89
N GLY A 154 -1.47 -8.26 4.03
CA GLY A 154 -0.72 -9.03 3.04
C GLY A 154 -0.06 -8.15 1.97
N ILE A 155 0.02 -8.66 0.73
CA ILE A 155 0.62 -7.93 -0.41
C ILE A 155 -0.02 -6.56 -0.57
N ALA A 156 0.80 -5.50 -0.62
CA ALA A 156 0.33 -4.13 -0.58
C ALA A 156 -0.61 -3.82 -1.75
N SER A 157 -1.86 -3.50 -1.41
CA SER A 157 -2.89 -3.17 -2.38
C SER A 157 -2.63 -1.81 -3.05
N GLY A 158 -3.35 -1.52 -4.15
CA GLY A 158 -3.30 -0.20 -4.79
C GLY A 158 -3.65 0.96 -3.85
N ALA A 159 -4.57 0.74 -2.90
CA ALA A 159 -4.95 1.70 -1.87
C ALA A 159 -3.83 1.91 -0.85
N ALA A 160 -3.17 0.84 -0.40
CA ALA A 160 -2.03 0.94 0.49
C ALA A 160 -0.89 1.73 -0.16
N LEU A 161 -0.54 1.38 -1.41
CA LEU A 161 0.53 2.07 -2.13
C LEU A 161 0.19 3.53 -2.49
N ASP A 162 -1.07 3.84 -2.83
CA ASP A 162 -1.49 5.23 -3.07
C ASP A 162 -1.50 6.06 -1.77
N LEU A 163 -1.85 5.45 -0.63
CA LEU A 163 -1.80 6.09 0.69
C LEU A 163 -0.36 6.35 1.14
N LEU A 164 0.51 5.34 1.08
CA LEU A 164 1.93 5.47 1.47
C LEU A 164 2.67 6.49 0.59
N ALA A 165 2.42 6.49 -0.72
CA ALA A 165 2.96 7.51 -1.62
C ALA A 165 2.55 8.93 -1.19
N GLY A 166 1.27 9.13 -0.85
CA GLY A 166 0.76 10.44 -0.43
C GLY A 166 1.31 10.88 0.93
N LEU A 167 1.49 9.95 1.87
CA LEU A 167 2.11 10.21 3.18
C LEU A 167 3.59 10.60 3.03
N ALA A 168 4.35 9.87 2.20
CA ALA A 168 5.74 10.21 1.90
C ALA A 168 5.86 11.60 1.25
N ILE A 169 4.98 11.92 0.28
CA ILE A 169 4.92 13.27 -0.33
C ILE A 169 4.57 14.35 0.70
N ALA A 170 3.74 14.04 1.69
CA ALA A 170 3.38 14.95 2.78
C ALA A 170 4.50 15.12 3.83
N GLY A 171 5.63 14.43 3.68
CA GLY A 171 6.78 14.51 4.58
C GLY A 171 6.69 13.60 5.80
N CYS A 172 5.82 12.58 5.78
CA CYS A 172 5.83 11.55 6.82
C CYS A 172 7.00 10.59 6.64
N THR A 173 7.63 10.18 7.74
CA THR A 173 8.68 9.15 7.75
C THR A 173 8.03 7.79 7.88
N ILE A 174 8.25 6.92 6.89
CA ILE A 174 7.62 5.59 6.82
C ILE A 174 8.53 4.56 7.47
N HIS A 175 8.07 3.89 8.53
CA HIS A 175 8.76 2.80 9.22
C HIS A 175 8.07 1.49 8.89
N ALA A 176 8.63 0.69 7.98
CA ALA A 176 7.93 -0.47 7.43
C ALA A 176 8.53 -1.81 7.86
N ARG A 177 7.65 -2.79 7.95
CA ARG A 177 7.97 -4.19 8.17
C ARG A 177 6.88 -5.10 7.58
N ALA A 178 7.20 -6.39 7.59
CA ALA A 178 6.32 -7.47 7.17
C ALA A 178 6.79 -8.78 7.82
N ASP A 179 6.17 -9.90 7.45
CA ASP A 179 6.65 -11.23 7.81
C ASP A 179 8.08 -11.46 7.26
N PHE A 180 8.90 -12.20 8.00
CA PHE A 180 10.23 -12.60 7.53
C PHE A 180 10.13 -13.77 6.56
N ASP A 181 9.62 -13.52 5.36
CA ASP A 181 9.43 -14.51 4.31
C ASP A 181 9.46 -13.87 2.89
N PRO A 182 9.37 -14.66 1.80
CA PRO A 182 9.35 -14.12 0.44
C PRO A 182 8.21 -13.13 0.13
N ALA A 183 7.04 -13.29 0.76
CA ALA A 183 5.91 -12.39 0.57
C ALA A 183 6.17 -11.05 1.28
N GLY A 184 6.67 -11.09 2.52
CA GLY A 184 7.05 -9.90 3.26
C GLY A 184 8.20 -9.12 2.60
N PHE A 185 9.14 -9.81 1.95
CA PHE A 185 10.13 -9.12 1.12
C PHE A 185 9.50 -8.42 -0.09
N THR A 186 8.48 -9.02 -0.70
CA THR A 186 7.73 -8.39 -1.79
C THR A 186 7.01 -7.15 -1.30
N ILE A 187 6.41 -7.18 -0.10
CA ILE A 187 5.77 -6.02 0.52
C ILE A 187 6.78 -4.89 0.74
N ALA A 188 7.96 -5.21 1.30
CA ALA A 188 9.00 -4.20 1.52
C ALA A 188 9.48 -3.56 0.21
N ASP A 189 9.67 -4.34 -0.85
CA ASP A 189 10.00 -3.81 -2.18
C ASP A 189 8.89 -2.89 -2.73
N GLN A 190 7.62 -3.26 -2.50
CA GLN A 190 6.47 -2.44 -2.91
C GLN A 190 6.40 -1.12 -2.13
N VAL A 191 6.66 -1.12 -0.82
CA VAL A 191 6.76 0.10 -0.01
C VAL A 191 7.90 0.98 -0.53
N LEU A 192 9.10 0.43 -0.73
CA LEU A 192 10.25 1.16 -1.28
C LEU A 192 9.97 1.78 -2.66
N SER A 193 9.13 1.14 -3.47
CA SER A 193 8.76 1.68 -4.79
C SER A 193 7.96 2.99 -4.75
N VAL A 194 7.31 3.29 -3.61
CA VAL A 194 6.50 4.50 -3.42
C VAL A 194 7.00 5.41 -2.30
N ALA A 195 7.84 4.90 -1.40
CA ALA A 195 8.52 5.62 -0.34
C ALA A 195 9.99 5.14 -0.28
N PRO A 196 10.86 5.65 -1.18
CA PRO A 196 12.25 5.18 -1.30
C PRO A 196 13.09 5.37 -0.04
N ASP A 197 12.78 6.40 0.76
CA ASP A 197 13.48 6.74 2.01
C ASP A 197 12.86 6.05 3.25
N ALA A 198 12.07 4.99 3.05
CA ALA A 198 11.46 4.24 4.14
C ALA A 198 12.53 3.59 5.04
N LEU A 199 12.21 3.52 6.33
CA LEU A 199 13.05 2.94 7.37
C LEU A 199 12.56 1.55 7.76
N SER A 200 13.47 0.72 8.23
CA SER A 200 13.21 -0.62 8.74
C SER A 200 12.63 -0.56 10.15
N TRP A 201 11.41 -1.07 10.32
CA TRP A 201 10.83 -1.27 11.64
C TRP A 201 11.07 -2.70 12.13
N ARG A 202 12.27 -2.94 12.69
CA ARG A 202 12.74 -4.28 13.09
C ARG A 202 12.69 -5.32 11.95
N PHE A 203 12.63 -4.88 10.69
CA PHE A 203 12.63 -5.74 9.52
C PHE A 203 14.05 -5.87 8.98
N ASN A 204 14.91 -6.54 9.75
CA ASN A 204 16.33 -6.64 9.49
C ASN A 204 16.89 -8.01 9.90
N ALA A 205 18.10 -8.31 9.44
CA ALA A 205 18.76 -9.60 9.68
C ALA A 205 19.00 -9.88 11.17
N ARG A 206 19.25 -8.86 11.99
CA ARG A 206 19.46 -9.03 13.44
C ARG A 206 18.22 -9.55 14.14
N THR A 207 17.07 -8.89 13.95
CA THR A 207 15.81 -9.34 14.56
C THR A 207 15.43 -10.74 14.08
N TYR A 208 15.63 -11.04 12.79
CA TYR A 208 15.42 -12.40 12.27
C TYR A 208 16.34 -13.43 12.96
N ALA A 209 17.63 -13.14 13.10
CA ALA A 209 18.59 -14.02 13.73
C ALA A 209 18.26 -14.27 15.21
N GLU A 210 17.86 -13.24 15.95
CA GLU A 210 17.42 -13.34 17.35
C GLU A 210 16.21 -14.28 17.47
N GLU A 211 15.17 -14.10 16.65
CA GLU A 211 13.97 -14.96 16.65
C GLU A 211 14.25 -16.40 16.24
N ARG A 212 15.29 -16.61 15.42
CA ARG A 212 15.72 -17.94 14.98
C ARG A 212 16.78 -18.58 15.88
N GLY A 213 17.26 -17.87 16.90
CA GLY A 213 18.35 -18.33 17.76
C GLY A 213 19.67 -18.55 17.00
N LEU A 214 19.89 -17.79 15.92
CA LEU A 214 21.12 -17.87 15.13
C LEU A 214 22.26 -17.15 15.85
N SER A 215 23.46 -17.72 15.75
CA SER A 215 24.67 -17.14 16.33
C SER A 215 25.45 -16.36 15.26
N GLY A 216 26.02 -15.22 15.66
CA GLY A 216 26.77 -14.35 14.77
C GLY A 216 26.44 -12.88 14.97
N HIS A 217 27.27 -12.00 14.42
CA HIS A 217 26.95 -10.58 14.35
C HIS A 217 26.08 -10.33 13.11
N HIS A 218 24.93 -9.71 13.32
CA HIS A 218 24.02 -9.31 12.25
C HIS A 218 23.76 -7.81 12.33
N ASP A 219 23.89 -7.15 11.19
CA ASP A 219 23.60 -5.73 11.05
C ASP A 219 22.10 -5.44 11.16
N ALA A 220 21.78 -4.24 11.60
CA ALA A 220 20.42 -3.71 11.68
C ALA A 220 20.42 -2.28 11.15
N PRO A 221 20.63 -2.09 9.83
CA PRO A 221 20.57 -0.76 9.24
C PRO A 221 19.16 -0.19 9.38
N GLU A 222 19.07 1.12 9.57
CA GLU A 222 17.79 1.83 9.66
C GLU A 222 17.15 1.98 8.27
N ASP A 223 17.93 2.14 7.21
CA ASP A 223 17.44 2.17 5.83
C ASP A 223 16.79 0.83 5.45
N LEU A 224 15.54 0.87 5.00
CA LEU A 224 14.78 -0.35 4.70
C LEU A 224 15.40 -1.14 3.53
N ALA A 225 15.93 -0.48 2.51
CA ALA A 225 16.52 -1.16 1.35
C ALA A 225 17.75 -1.98 1.76
N ALA A 226 18.65 -1.39 2.55
CA ALA A 226 19.81 -2.08 3.11
C ALA A 226 19.39 -3.19 4.08
N ALA A 227 18.38 -2.95 4.92
CA ALA A 227 17.88 -3.93 5.88
C ALA A 227 17.31 -5.18 5.19
N VAL A 228 16.47 -4.98 4.17
CA VAL A 228 15.87 -6.07 3.37
C VAL A 228 16.95 -6.85 2.62
N ALA A 229 17.95 -6.18 2.04
CA ALA A 229 19.05 -6.84 1.35
C ALA A 229 19.81 -7.80 2.29
N GLY A 230 20.21 -7.33 3.47
CA GLY A 230 20.88 -8.17 4.47
C GLY A 230 19.97 -9.28 5.01
N LEU A 231 18.70 -8.98 5.22
CA LEU A 231 17.71 -9.93 5.71
C LEU A 231 17.46 -11.08 4.73
N ARG A 232 17.39 -10.81 3.42
CA ARG A 232 17.26 -11.86 2.38
C ARG A 232 18.41 -12.86 2.44
N VAL A 233 19.64 -12.37 2.63
CA VAL A 233 20.82 -13.24 2.79
C VAL A 233 20.70 -14.12 4.02
N ALA A 234 20.32 -13.55 5.17
CA ALA A 234 20.12 -14.31 6.40
C ALA A 234 18.99 -15.35 6.25
N TYR A 235 17.88 -14.97 5.61
CA TYR A 235 16.76 -15.86 5.35
C TYR A 235 17.13 -16.99 4.38
N ASP A 236 17.88 -16.73 3.31
CA ASP A 236 18.23 -17.76 2.33
C ASP A 236 19.08 -18.89 2.90
N LEU A 237 19.83 -18.62 3.98
CA LEU A 237 20.60 -19.62 4.72
C LEU A 237 19.73 -20.55 5.57
N ALA A 238 18.67 -20.02 6.19
CA ALA A 238 17.82 -20.78 7.11
C ALA A 238 16.53 -21.30 6.47
N ARG A 239 15.91 -20.50 5.59
CA ARG A 239 14.61 -20.71 4.91
C ARG A 239 13.46 -21.03 5.85
N LEU A 240 13.44 -20.36 6.99
CA LEU A 240 12.42 -20.55 8.02
C LEU A 240 11.66 -19.24 8.23
N PRO A 241 10.35 -19.19 7.91
CA PRO A 241 9.56 -17.99 8.10
C PRO A 241 9.40 -17.63 9.58
N VAL A 242 9.29 -16.34 9.85
CA VAL A 242 8.95 -15.80 11.17
C VAL A 242 7.84 -14.77 10.95
N HIS A 243 6.65 -15.09 11.47
CA HIS A 243 5.49 -14.20 11.38
C HIS A 243 5.62 -13.00 12.33
N GLU A 244 4.99 -11.89 11.96
CA GLU A 244 5.00 -10.63 12.70
C GLU A 244 4.57 -10.80 14.17
N GLU A 245 3.62 -11.69 14.45
CA GLU A 245 3.09 -11.95 15.80
C GLU A 245 4.15 -12.46 16.76
N ARG A 246 5.21 -13.12 16.26
CA ARG A 246 6.30 -13.60 17.11
C ARG A 246 7.06 -12.49 17.80
N VAL A 247 7.12 -11.32 17.17
CA VAL A 247 7.80 -10.14 17.72
C VAL A 247 6.82 -9.08 18.22
N LEU A 248 5.51 -9.40 18.31
CA LEU A 248 4.44 -8.45 18.65
C LEU A 248 4.75 -7.60 19.89
N THR A 249 5.26 -8.21 20.96
CA THR A 249 5.61 -7.48 22.20
C THR A 249 6.68 -6.41 21.96
N LEU A 250 7.66 -6.67 21.09
CA LEU A 250 8.69 -5.69 20.74
C LEU A 250 8.10 -4.53 19.94
N LEU A 251 7.20 -4.82 19.01
CA LEU A 251 6.52 -3.82 18.18
C LEU A 251 5.66 -2.89 19.02
N LEU A 252 4.84 -3.45 19.92
CA LEU A 252 4.01 -2.66 20.82
C LEU A 252 4.86 -1.76 21.72
N SER A 253 6.03 -2.25 22.14
CA SER A 253 6.98 -1.44 22.92
C SER A 253 7.52 -0.27 22.12
N ASP A 254 7.88 -0.47 20.84
CA ASP A 254 8.33 0.63 19.97
C ASP A 254 7.23 1.67 19.75
N LEU A 255 5.99 1.22 19.47
CA LEU A 255 4.83 2.10 19.27
C LEU A 255 4.53 2.92 20.53
N ALA A 256 4.67 2.32 21.72
CA ALA A 256 4.48 3.02 23.00
C ALA A 256 5.55 4.12 23.25
N VAL A 257 6.78 3.91 22.79
CA VAL A 257 7.83 4.96 22.85
C VAL A 257 7.49 6.11 21.90
N GLY A 258 7.07 5.79 20.66
CA GLY A 258 6.66 6.78 19.67
C GLY A 258 5.49 7.66 20.11
N ALA A 259 4.53 7.07 20.84
CA ALA A 259 3.40 7.77 21.46
C ALA A 259 3.84 8.91 22.41
N GLY A 260 4.93 8.71 23.15
CA GLY A 260 5.45 9.69 24.12
C GLY A 260 6.12 10.92 23.49
N SER A 261 6.59 10.81 22.24
CA SER A 261 7.24 11.89 21.48
C SER A 261 6.27 12.81 20.74
N ALA A 262 5.08 12.33 20.37
CA ALA A 262 4.07 13.12 19.64
C ALA A 262 3.23 14.07 20.53
N GLY A 263 3.35 13.95 21.86
CA GLY A 263 2.61 14.75 22.85
C GLY A 263 3.39 15.90 23.49
N ARG A 264 4.53 16.33 22.91
CA ARG A 264 5.34 17.46 23.40
C ARG A 264 5.42 18.60 22.41
#